data_AF-A0A951RUV2-F1
#
_entry.id   AF-A0A951RUV2-F1
#
_cell.length_a   1.000
_cell.length_b   1.000
_cell.length_c   1.000
_cell.angle_alpha   90.00
_cell.angle_beta   90.00
_cell.angle_gamma   90.00
#
_symmetry.space_group_name_H-M   'P 1'
#
loop_
_entity.id
_entity.type
_entity.pdbx_description
1 polymer ?
#
loop_
_entity_poly.entity_id
_entity_poly.type
_entity_poly.pdbx_seq_one_letter_code
_entity_poly.pdbx_strand_id
1 'polypeptide(L)'
;MAATQQNAKVGNQRRIYTDLVEKSISLVRQDIMKWKAAWRAALNADYPSRYQLYNLYDTDILQDALVTSQIENRIQATLGANFNLYNSGGDIDEELTAAHQNTELFNELIKQILNTRFFGHSLIEFDWDDSHEKLSVNLIPRQNVLPKQGTVLKDYSEQNGIQYRDESGYGVWILEFGSNIDLGLLNKAVPHVLFKKFAQSCWSELAEIYGIPPRVYKTDTQDPQALARGKRMMKDMGAAAWFIIDTTEEFEWAKGVSTNGDVYNNLIRLSDNQISLLIQGAIIGQDTEHGSYGKDAAGQNLLNSLVLADMALVEMYMNSKVMPALAAIGIVPADTKFKFEMAEDLAELWKMTTEALPYYEIDPEWVKDKFGLEVTGKREQSNPFGSLNAAESFFV
;
A
#
# COMPACT_ATOMS: atom_id res chain seq x y z
N MET A 1 -7.21 -19.64 44.32
CA MET A 1 -8.59 -19.66 43.78
C MET A 1 -8.49 -19.13 42.36
N ALA A 2 -8.38 -20.03 41.39
CA ALA A 2 -8.30 -19.68 39.97
C ALA A 2 -9.70 -19.32 39.48
N ALA A 3 -9.92 -18.05 39.12
CA ALA A 3 -11.15 -17.62 38.49
C ALA A 3 -11.14 -18.18 37.06
N THR A 4 -12.00 -19.16 36.81
CA THR A 4 -12.31 -19.68 35.48
C THR A 4 -12.92 -18.54 34.65
N GLN A 5 -12.12 -17.90 33.78
CA GLN A 5 -12.65 -17.04 32.73
C GLN A 5 -13.51 -17.92 31.82
N GLN A 6 -14.83 -17.71 31.88
CA GLN A 6 -15.75 -18.30 30.92
C GLN A 6 -15.51 -17.62 29.58
N ASN A 7 -14.85 -18.31 28.64
CA ASN A 7 -14.86 -17.93 27.23
C ASN A 7 -16.31 -17.69 26.82
N ALA A 8 -16.61 -16.52 26.26
CA ALA A 8 -17.94 -16.20 25.75
C ALA A 8 -18.27 -17.21 24.65
N LYS A 9 -18.98 -18.29 25.01
CA LYS A 9 -19.42 -19.30 24.06
C LYS A 9 -20.19 -18.59 22.95
N VAL A 10 -19.85 -18.93 21.69
CA VAL A 10 -20.49 -18.52 20.44
C VAL A 10 -21.98 -18.84 20.49
N GLY A 11 -22.75 -18.02 21.20
CA GLY A 11 -24.16 -18.24 21.45
C GLY A 11 -24.96 -17.72 20.27
N ASN A 12 -25.34 -18.61 19.35
CA ASN A 12 -26.36 -18.42 18.31
C ASN A 12 -26.32 -17.04 17.60
N GLN A 13 -25.13 -16.50 17.37
CA GLN A 13 -24.93 -15.26 16.62
C GLN A 13 -24.91 -15.58 15.13
N ARG A 14 -25.62 -14.76 14.36
CA ARG A 14 -25.68 -14.88 12.92
C ARG A 14 -24.31 -14.49 12.33
N ARG A 15 -23.65 -15.43 11.66
CA ARG A 15 -22.39 -15.20 10.94
C ARG A 15 -22.71 -14.59 9.57
N ILE A 16 -22.31 -13.33 9.35
CA ILE A 16 -22.58 -12.61 8.10
C ILE A 16 -21.71 -13.17 6.97
N TYR A 17 -20.44 -13.44 7.24
CA TYR A 17 -19.46 -13.89 6.25
C TYR A 17 -19.88 -15.20 5.57
N THR A 18 -20.35 -16.18 6.36
CA THR A 18 -20.82 -17.48 5.84
C THR A 18 -22.13 -17.37 5.04
N ASP A 19 -22.89 -16.30 5.25
CA ASP A 19 -24.19 -16.04 4.59
C ASP A 19 -24.05 -15.41 3.19
N LEU A 20 -22.83 -15.08 2.76
CA LEU A 20 -22.53 -14.40 1.50
C LEU A 20 -22.54 -15.34 0.29
N VAL A 21 -22.99 -14.82 -0.85
CA VAL A 21 -22.95 -15.55 -2.13
C VAL A 21 -21.68 -15.18 -2.89
N GLU A 22 -20.83 -16.17 -3.14
CA GLU A 22 -19.64 -15.99 -3.98
C GLU A 22 -20.04 -15.67 -5.43
N LYS A 23 -19.38 -14.67 -6.02
CA LYS A 23 -19.60 -14.26 -7.41
C LYS A 23 -18.30 -14.08 -8.15
N SER A 24 -18.31 -14.51 -9.41
CA SER A 24 -17.24 -14.19 -10.35
C SER A 24 -17.26 -12.71 -10.71
N ILE A 25 -16.09 -12.08 -10.67
CA ILE A 25 -15.91 -10.70 -11.11
C ILE A 25 -15.68 -10.71 -12.62
N SER A 26 -16.44 -9.90 -13.36
CA SER A 26 -16.32 -9.80 -14.81
C SER A 26 -15.09 -9.00 -15.22
N LEU A 27 -14.16 -9.62 -15.95
CA LEU A 27 -12.92 -9.02 -16.44
C LEU A 27 -13.11 -8.27 -17.78
N VAL A 28 -14.10 -7.39 -17.85
CA VAL A 28 -14.31 -6.56 -19.06
C VAL A 28 -13.41 -5.33 -19.00
N ARG A 29 -12.91 -4.90 -20.16
CA ARG A 29 -12.16 -3.65 -20.31
C ARG A 29 -12.86 -2.49 -19.59
N GLN A 30 -12.13 -1.85 -18.68
CA GLN A 30 -12.59 -0.69 -17.95
C GLN A 30 -12.13 0.61 -18.63
N ASP A 31 -12.94 1.66 -18.51
CA ASP A 31 -12.66 2.96 -19.08
C ASP A 31 -13.15 4.09 -18.15
N ILE A 32 -12.82 5.34 -18.52
CA ILE A 32 -13.19 6.53 -17.75
C ILE A 32 -14.71 6.72 -17.67
N MET A 33 -15.47 6.28 -18.66
CA MET A 33 -16.93 6.40 -18.65
C MET A 33 -17.54 5.47 -17.61
N LYS A 34 -17.10 4.21 -17.56
CA LYS A 34 -17.48 3.22 -16.55
C LYS A 34 -17.07 3.66 -15.15
N TRP A 35 -15.86 4.17 -14.98
CA TRP A 35 -15.44 4.74 -13.70
C TRP A 35 -16.32 5.91 -13.26
N LYS A 36 -16.62 6.87 -14.14
CA LYS A 36 -17.53 7.99 -13.81
C LYS A 36 -18.93 7.52 -13.45
N ALA A 37 -19.43 6.46 -14.09
CA ALA A 37 -20.72 5.86 -13.74
C ALA A 37 -20.67 5.21 -12.35
N ALA A 38 -19.65 4.39 -12.08
CA ALA A 38 -19.43 3.78 -10.77
C ALA A 38 -19.25 4.82 -9.66
N TRP A 39 -18.52 5.91 -9.94
CA TRP A 39 -18.31 6.99 -9.00
C TRP A 39 -19.61 7.73 -8.68
N ARG A 40 -20.46 8.01 -9.69
CA ARG A 40 -21.79 8.59 -9.47
C ARG A 40 -22.70 7.65 -8.67
N ALA A 41 -22.65 6.35 -8.93
CA ALA A 41 -23.40 5.35 -8.18
C ALA A 41 -22.96 5.31 -6.71
N ALA A 42 -21.66 5.39 -6.45
CA ALA A 42 -21.10 5.42 -5.09
C ALA A 42 -21.49 6.68 -4.32
N LEU A 43 -21.64 7.81 -5.02
CA LEU A 43 -22.06 9.11 -4.45
C LEU A 43 -23.58 9.31 -4.39
N ASN A 44 -24.38 8.35 -4.88
CA ASN A 44 -25.83 8.48 -4.86
C ASN A 44 -26.34 8.65 -3.41
N ALA A 45 -27.19 9.65 -3.19
CA ALA A 45 -27.65 10.00 -1.85
C ALA A 45 -28.61 8.96 -1.28
N ASP A 46 -29.50 8.43 -2.12
CA ASP A 46 -30.63 7.56 -1.73
C ASP A 46 -30.23 6.08 -1.78
N TYR A 47 -29.59 5.68 -2.88
CA TYR A 47 -29.18 4.31 -3.16
C TYR A 47 -27.69 4.24 -3.54
N PRO A 48 -26.77 4.48 -2.58
CA PRO A 48 -25.35 4.38 -2.83
C PRO A 48 -24.97 2.95 -3.18
N SER A 49 -24.11 2.78 -4.19
CA SER A 49 -23.59 1.48 -4.58
C SER A 49 -22.11 1.58 -4.94
N ARG A 50 -21.27 0.81 -4.24
CA ARG A 50 -19.80 0.86 -4.37
C ARG A 50 -19.21 -0.36 -5.09
N TYR A 51 -19.98 -1.42 -5.35
CA TYR A 51 -19.44 -2.68 -5.88
C TYR A 51 -18.73 -2.49 -7.23
N GLN A 52 -19.26 -1.64 -8.12
CA GLN A 52 -18.62 -1.36 -9.42
C GLN A 52 -17.25 -0.70 -9.26
N LEU A 53 -17.13 0.14 -8.23
CA LEU A 53 -15.90 0.86 -7.91
C LEU A 53 -14.86 -0.12 -7.33
N TYR A 54 -15.26 -0.99 -6.41
CA TYR A 54 -14.39 -2.01 -5.84
C TYR A 54 -13.98 -3.07 -6.86
N ASN A 55 -14.89 -3.50 -7.74
CA ASN A 55 -14.53 -4.38 -8.86
C ASN A 55 -13.47 -3.75 -9.76
N LEU A 56 -13.62 -2.47 -10.11
CA LEU A 56 -12.62 -1.74 -10.88
C LEU A 56 -11.25 -1.73 -10.16
N TYR A 57 -11.24 -1.56 -8.84
CA TYR A 57 -10.01 -1.59 -8.07
C TYR A 57 -9.30 -2.93 -8.17
N ASP A 58 -10.03 -4.03 -7.96
CA ASP A 58 -9.47 -5.37 -7.95
C ASP A 58 -9.00 -5.83 -9.35
N THR A 59 -9.76 -5.51 -10.40
CA THR A 59 -9.48 -6.00 -11.76
C THR A 59 -8.43 -5.21 -12.51
N ASP A 60 -8.31 -3.90 -12.24
CA ASP A 60 -7.45 -3.00 -13.02
C ASP A 60 -6.48 -2.21 -12.17
N ILE A 61 -6.93 -1.60 -11.07
CA ILE A 61 -6.11 -0.61 -10.34
C ILE A 61 -5.01 -1.28 -9.52
N LEU A 62 -5.34 -2.36 -8.80
CA LEU A 62 -4.38 -3.14 -8.02
C LEU A 62 -3.55 -4.11 -8.88
N GLN A 63 -3.83 -4.18 -10.18
CA GLN A 63 -2.96 -4.88 -11.13
C GLN A 63 -1.85 -3.97 -11.66
N ASP A 64 -1.91 -2.65 -11.41
CA ASP A 64 -0.82 -1.74 -11.75
C ASP A 64 0.35 -1.91 -10.76
N ALA A 65 1.52 -2.26 -11.31
CA ALA A 65 2.70 -2.55 -10.51
C ALA A 65 3.15 -1.38 -9.61
N LEU A 66 2.99 -0.13 -10.07
CA LEU A 66 3.38 1.03 -9.27
C LEU A 66 2.40 1.25 -8.13
N VAL A 67 1.09 1.21 -8.39
CA VAL A 67 0.07 1.33 -7.33
C VAL A 67 0.29 0.28 -6.25
N THR A 68 0.42 -0.98 -6.66
CA THR A 68 0.58 -2.11 -5.72
C THR A 68 1.88 -2.00 -4.93
N SER A 69 3.00 -1.69 -5.59
CA SER A 69 4.27 -1.49 -4.88
C SER A 69 4.18 -0.38 -3.83
N GLN A 70 3.54 0.74 -4.14
CA GLN A 70 3.47 1.88 -3.23
C GLN A 70 2.53 1.64 -2.04
N ILE A 71 1.42 0.91 -2.26
CA ILE A 71 0.52 0.49 -1.19
C ILE A 71 1.23 -0.51 -0.28
N GLU A 72 1.86 -1.53 -0.86
CA GLU A 72 2.57 -2.57 -0.11
C GLU A 72 3.74 -2.00 0.69
N ASN A 73 4.50 -1.04 0.16
CA ASN A 73 5.57 -0.38 0.92
C ASN A 73 5.05 0.25 2.22
N ARG A 74 3.89 0.92 2.18
CA ARG A 74 3.29 1.52 3.39
C ARG A 74 2.77 0.46 4.36
N ILE A 75 2.04 -0.54 3.84
CA ILE A 75 1.50 -1.63 4.66
C ILE A 75 2.63 -2.40 5.34
N GLN A 76 3.66 -2.79 4.60
CA GLN A 76 4.80 -3.56 5.11
C GLN A 76 5.63 -2.76 6.09
N ALA A 77 5.84 -1.45 5.87
CA ALA A 77 6.54 -0.59 6.81
C ALA A 77 5.80 -0.52 8.16
N THR A 78 4.47 -0.42 8.16
CA THR A 78 3.68 -0.44 9.41
C THR A 78 3.64 -1.82 10.05
N LEU A 79 3.46 -2.90 9.28
CA LEU A 79 3.46 -4.27 9.80
C LEU A 79 4.82 -4.69 10.36
N GLY A 80 5.91 -4.17 9.79
CA GLY A 80 7.27 -4.42 10.26
C GLY A 80 7.64 -3.64 11.53
N ALA A 81 6.79 -2.72 12.00
CA ALA A 81 7.02 -1.99 13.23
C ALA A 81 6.62 -2.84 14.45
N ASN A 82 7.49 -2.89 15.45
CA ASN A 82 7.18 -3.54 16.72
C ASN A 82 6.10 -2.77 17.49
N PHE A 83 5.31 -3.47 18.27
CA PHE A 83 4.35 -2.86 19.19
C PHE A 83 4.47 -3.48 20.58
N ASN A 84 3.98 -2.75 21.57
CA ASN A 84 3.89 -3.20 22.94
C ASN A 84 2.44 -3.15 23.41
N LEU A 85 2.06 -4.17 24.18
CA LEU A 85 0.80 -4.21 24.90
C LEU A 85 1.05 -3.79 26.35
N TYR A 86 0.31 -2.80 26.81
CA TYR A 86 0.42 -2.24 28.15
C TYR A 86 -0.72 -2.74 29.02
N ASN A 87 -0.40 -3.11 30.25
CA ASN A 87 -1.38 -3.46 31.26
C ASN A 87 -2.07 -2.21 31.83
N SER A 88 -3.04 -2.41 32.73
CA SER A 88 -3.78 -1.31 33.38
C SER A 88 -2.89 -0.40 34.25
N GLY A 89 -1.74 -0.90 34.71
CA GLY A 89 -0.73 -0.14 35.45
C GLY A 89 0.14 0.78 34.57
N GLY A 90 0.12 0.58 33.25
CA GLY A 90 0.95 1.31 32.30
C GLY A 90 2.33 0.68 32.05
N ASP A 91 2.56 -0.53 32.57
CA ASP A 91 3.77 -1.30 32.29
C ASP A 91 3.56 -2.20 31.07
N ILE A 92 4.65 -2.52 30.37
CA ILE A 92 4.63 -3.43 29.22
C ILE A 92 4.36 -4.85 29.73
N ASP A 93 3.37 -5.52 29.15
CA ASP A 93 3.13 -6.94 29.33
C ASP A 93 3.93 -7.72 28.29
N GLU A 94 5.15 -8.11 28.65
CA GLU A 94 6.11 -8.78 27.74
C GLU A 94 5.57 -10.11 27.22
N GLU A 95 4.88 -10.90 28.07
CA GLU A 95 4.34 -12.21 27.70
C GLU A 95 3.19 -12.06 26.70
N LEU A 96 2.24 -11.16 27.00
CA LEU A 96 1.11 -10.89 26.11
C LEU A 96 1.57 -10.26 24.78
N THR A 97 2.54 -9.35 24.86
CA THR A 97 3.15 -8.74 23.67
C THR A 97 3.78 -9.82 22.79
N ALA A 98 4.64 -10.67 23.35
CA ALA A 98 5.28 -11.75 22.61
C ALA A 98 4.28 -12.76 22.02
N ALA A 99 3.17 -13.03 22.71
CA ALA A 99 2.13 -13.94 22.24
C ALA A 99 1.36 -13.41 21.02
N HIS A 100 1.28 -12.09 20.84
CA HIS A 100 0.50 -11.46 19.77
C HIS A 100 1.34 -10.76 18.69
N GLN A 101 2.60 -10.47 18.98
CA GLN A 101 3.54 -9.89 18.03
C GLN A 101 3.63 -10.77 16.77
N ASN A 102 3.49 -10.15 15.60
CA ASN A 102 3.57 -10.81 14.29
C ASN A 102 2.60 -12.00 14.08
N THR A 103 1.52 -12.08 14.85
CA THR A 103 0.48 -13.09 14.65
C THR A 103 -0.42 -12.75 13.46
N GLU A 104 -0.99 -13.76 12.81
CA GLU A 104 -1.93 -13.57 11.68
C GLU A 104 -3.11 -12.67 12.07
N LEU A 105 -3.68 -12.87 13.26
CA LEU A 105 -4.77 -12.06 13.79
C LEU A 105 -4.42 -10.56 13.84
N PHE A 106 -3.31 -10.21 14.49
CA PHE A 106 -2.90 -8.81 14.63
C PHE A 106 -2.47 -8.20 13.29
N ASN A 107 -1.73 -8.96 12.47
CA ASN A 107 -1.31 -8.48 11.16
C ASN A 107 -2.51 -8.20 10.25
N GLU A 108 -3.52 -9.06 10.23
CA GLU A 108 -4.72 -8.86 9.42
C GLU A 108 -5.57 -7.70 9.97
N LEU A 109 -5.68 -7.54 11.30
CA LEU A 109 -6.35 -6.38 11.92
C LEU A 109 -5.68 -5.07 11.52
N ILE A 110 -4.35 -4.98 11.66
CA ILE A 110 -3.56 -3.80 11.27
C ILE A 110 -3.76 -3.53 9.77
N LYS A 111 -3.64 -4.55 8.93
CA LYS A 111 -3.83 -4.45 7.47
C LYS A 111 -5.22 -3.93 7.11
N GLN A 112 -6.28 -4.43 7.74
CA GLN A 112 -7.64 -3.97 7.44
C GLN A 112 -7.92 -2.54 7.91
N ILE A 113 -7.28 -2.10 9.00
CA ILE A 113 -7.30 -0.70 9.41
C ILE A 113 -6.57 0.18 8.39
N LEU A 114 -5.37 -0.21 7.95
CA LEU A 114 -4.58 0.54 6.95
C LEU A 114 -5.32 0.63 5.61
N ASN A 115 -5.97 -0.45 5.18
CA ASN A 115 -6.76 -0.49 3.97
C ASN A 115 -7.89 0.56 3.93
N THR A 116 -8.33 1.09 5.07
CA THR A 116 -9.29 2.21 5.08
C THR A 116 -8.76 3.46 4.40
N ARG A 117 -7.44 3.70 4.36
CA ARG A 117 -6.84 4.80 3.59
C ARG A 117 -7.04 4.63 2.09
N PHE A 118 -6.88 3.40 1.60
CA PHE A 118 -6.88 3.09 0.17
C PHE A 118 -8.30 2.86 -0.37
N PHE A 119 -9.14 2.18 0.40
CA PHE A 119 -10.50 1.77 0.02
C PHE A 119 -11.61 2.64 0.67
N GLY A 120 -11.26 3.51 1.61
CA GLY A 120 -12.17 4.36 2.39
C GLY A 120 -12.80 3.67 3.61
N HIS A 121 -13.05 2.36 3.49
CA HIS A 121 -13.81 1.57 4.47
C HIS A 121 -13.35 0.11 4.52
N SER A 122 -13.46 -0.48 5.72
CA SER A 122 -13.27 -1.91 5.96
C SER A 122 -14.29 -2.39 7.00
N LEU A 123 -14.91 -3.54 6.76
CA LEU A 123 -15.79 -4.23 7.71
C LEU A 123 -15.23 -5.62 7.92
N ILE A 124 -14.95 -5.98 9.16
CA ILE A 124 -14.47 -7.31 9.52
C ILE A 124 -15.47 -8.04 10.41
N GLU A 125 -15.43 -9.36 10.35
CA GLU A 125 -16.11 -10.26 11.27
C GLU A 125 -15.07 -11.23 11.85
N PHE A 126 -14.98 -11.28 13.18
CA PHE A 126 -14.21 -12.31 13.85
C PHE A 126 -14.93 -13.65 13.74
N ASP A 127 -14.17 -14.73 13.59
CA ASP A 127 -14.68 -16.09 13.64
C ASP A 127 -13.80 -16.95 14.53
N TRP A 128 -14.43 -17.80 15.33
CA TRP A 128 -13.73 -18.73 16.20
C TRP A 128 -13.55 -20.06 15.49
N ASP A 129 -12.29 -20.43 15.23
CA ASP A 129 -11.96 -21.74 14.71
C ASP A 129 -11.86 -22.75 15.86
N ASP A 130 -12.94 -23.53 16.03
CA ASP A 130 -13.03 -24.61 17.01
C ASP A 130 -11.95 -25.69 16.82
N SER A 131 -11.41 -25.85 15.61
CA SER A 131 -10.44 -26.92 15.30
C SER A 131 -9.03 -26.58 15.75
N HIS A 132 -8.67 -25.30 15.75
CA HIS A 132 -7.34 -24.82 16.12
C HIS A 132 -7.34 -23.97 17.41
N GLU A 133 -8.51 -23.80 18.04
CA GLU A 133 -8.74 -22.94 19.21
C GLU A 133 -8.18 -21.52 19.01
N LYS A 134 -8.44 -20.95 17.83
CA LYS A 134 -7.90 -19.65 17.42
C LYS A 134 -8.98 -18.73 16.91
N LEU A 135 -8.85 -17.45 17.26
CA LEU A 135 -9.64 -16.38 16.67
C LEU A 135 -9.05 -16.00 15.31
N SER A 136 -9.86 -16.07 14.28
CA SER A 136 -9.55 -15.57 12.94
C SER A 136 -10.35 -14.31 12.66
N VAL A 137 -9.92 -13.54 11.65
CA VAL A 137 -10.60 -12.32 11.22
C VAL A 137 -10.88 -12.40 9.73
N ASN A 138 -12.14 -12.20 9.36
CA ASN A 138 -12.59 -12.24 7.98
C ASN A 138 -12.97 -10.84 7.52
N LEU A 139 -12.37 -10.37 6.45
CA LEU A 139 -12.84 -9.16 5.77
C LEU A 139 -14.15 -9.49 5.04
N ILE A 140 -15.23 -8.77 5.39
CA ILE A 140 -16.45 -8.82 4.60
C ILE A 140 -16.14 -8.20 3.23
N PRO A 141 -16.39 -8.91 2.11
CA PRO A 141 -16.15 -8.42 0.76
C PRO A 141 -16.69 -7.01 0.57
N ARG A 142 -15.82 -6.07 0.20
CA ARG A 142 -16.17 -4.64 0.14
C ARG A 142 -17.29 -4.36 -0.85
N GLN A 143 -17.43 -5.19 -1.88
CA GLN A 143 -18.51 -5.18 -2.87
C GLN A 143 -19.89 -5.30 -2.23
N ASN A 144 -19.98 -6.07 -1.16
CA ASN A 144 -21.23 -6.41 -0.48
C ASN A 144 -21.60 -5.39 0.60
N VAL A 145 -20.71 -4.47 0.95
CA VAL A 145 -20.94 -3.54 2.06
C VAL A 145 -21.43 -2.20 1.53
N LEU A 146 -22.49 -1.67 2.17
CA LEU A 146 -23.01 -0.32 1.98
C LEU A 146 -22.74 0.51 3.26
N PRO A 147 -21.56 1.15 3.38
CA PRO A 147 -21.13 1.76 4.64
C PRO A 147 -22.05 2.88 5.14
N LYS A 148 -22.61 3.68 4.20
CA LYS A 148 -23.52 4.79 4.54
C LYS A 148 -24.78 4.28 5.24
N GLN A 149 -25.32 3.18 4.75
CA GLN A 149 -26.55 2.58 5.27
C GLN A 149 -26.30 1.66 6.47
N GLY A 150 -25.07 1.16 6.66
CA GLY A 150 -24.80 0.18 7.71
C GLY A 150 -25.31 -1.22 7.33
N THR A 151 -25.32 -1.53 6.04
CA THR A 151 -25.93 -2.75 5.50
C THR A 151 -24.90 -3.63 4.77
N VAL A 152 -24.94 -4.95 4.99
CA VAL A 152 -24.25 -5.95 4.16
C VAL A 152 -25.28 -6.65 3.27
N LEU A 153 -25.07 -6.62 1.96
CA LEU A 153 -25.85 -7.35 0.99
C LEU A 153 -25.32 -8.79 0.87
N LYS A 154 -26.20 -9.79 0.91
CA LYS A 154 -25.79 -11.19 0.67
C LYS A 154 -25.22 -11.37 -0.74
N ASP A 155 -25.85 -10.68 -1.68
CA ASP A 155 -25.47 -10.55 -3.06
C ASP A 155 -25.45 -9.05 -3.40
N TYR A 156 -24.29 -8.52 -3.82
CA TYR A 156 -24.13 -7.10 -4.13
C TYR A 156 -24.97 -6.60 -5.33
N SER A 157 -25.64 -7.50 -6.06
CA SER A 157 -26.60 -7.15 -7.12
C SER A 157 -28.05 -7.05 -6.64
N GLU A 158 -28.32 -7.47 -5.40
CA GLU A 158 -29.64 -7.40 -4.79
C GLU A 158 -29.79 -6.17 -3.87
N GLN A 159 -31.02 -5.88 -3.42
CA GLN A 159 -31.31 -4.76 -2.52
C GLN A 159 -31.51 -5.19 -1.07
N ASN A 160 -31.71 -6.48 -0.81
CA ASN A 160 -31.93 -6.99 0.54
C ASN A 160 -30.59 -7.25 1.23
N GLY A 161 -30.44 -6.71 2.43
CA GLY A 161 -29.24 -6.86 3.22
C GLY A 161 -29.49 -6.92 4.71
N ILE A 162 -28.43 -7.22 5.45
CA ILE A 162 -28.37 -7.33 6.90
C ILE A 162 -27.89 -6.00 7.45
N GLN A 163 -28.64 -5.38 8.37
CA GLN A 163 -28.21 -4.16 9.06
C GLN A 163 -27.16 -4.52 10.12
N TYR A 164 -25.89 -4.57 9.73
CA TYR A 164 -24.81 -5.08 10.58
C TYR A 164 -24.56 -4.24 11.83
N ARG A 165 -25.01 -2.98 11.85
CA ARG A 165 -24.92 -2.11 13.04
C ARG A 165 -25.98 -2.40 14.10
N ASP A 166 -27.06 -3.07 13.72
CA ASP A 166 -28.16 -3.46 14.61
C ASP A 166 -27.99 -4.90 15.13
N GLU A 167 -27.03 -5.65 14.58
CA GLU A 167 -26.71 -7.01 15.00
C GLU A 167 -26.06 -7.01 16.39
N SER A 168 -26.43 -8.00 17.22
CA SER A 168 -25.94 -8.12 18.60
C SER A 168 -24.42 -8.34 18.70
N GLY A 169 -23.78 -8.81 17.62
CA GLY A 169 -22.34 -8.97 17.51
C GLY A 169 -21.58 -7.69 17.17
N TYR A 170 -22.26 -6.59 16.83
CA TYR A 170 -21.60 -5.33 16.46
C TYR A 170 -20.79 -4.74 17.63
N GLY A 171 -19.54 -4.37 17.37
CA GLY A 171 -18.61 -3.85 18.37
C GLY A 171 -17.84 -4.91 19.17
N VAL A 172 -18.18 -6.20 19.01
CA VAL A 172 -17.44 -7.32 19.60
C VAL A 172 -16.94 -8.27 18.51
N TRP A 173 -17.86 -8.84 17.73
CA TRP A 173 -17.55 -9.77 16.64
C TRP A 173 -17.47 -9.08 15.29
N ILE A 174 -18.25 -8.02 15.08
CA ILE A 174 -18.25 -7.24 13.84
C ILE A 174 -17.65 -5.87 14.12
N LEU A 175 -16.54 -5.54 13.45
CA LEU A 175 -15.88 -4.24 13.60
C LEU A 175 -15.83 -3.48 12.27
N GLU A 176 -16.22 -2.21 12.35
CA GLU A 176 -16.22 -1.27 11.23
C GLU A 176 -15.07 -0.26 11.38
N PHE A 177 -14.28 -0.06 10.32
CA PHE A 177 -13.19 0.91 10.27
C PHE A 177 -13.34 1.88 9.08
N GLY A 178 -12.77 3.07 9.22
CA GLY A 178 -12.75 4.07 8.17
C GLY A 178 -14.03 4.91 8.12
N SER A 179 -14.23 5.60 7.00
CA SER A 179 -15.34 6.52 6.79
C SER A 179 -16.43 5.88 5.95
N ASN A 180 -17.69 6.15 6.28
CA ASN A 180 -18.84 5.67 5.54
C ASN A 180 -19.10 6.42 4.22
N ILE A 181 -18.41 7.55 4.00
CA ILE A 181 -18.54 8.39 2.80
C ILE A 181 -17.26 8.44 1.96
N ASP A 182 -16.10 8.21 2.55
CA ASP A 182 -14.84 8.23 1.81
C ASP A 182 -14.76 7.04 0.82
N LEU A 183 -14.19 7.30 -0.35
CA LEU A 183 -13.96 6.32 -1.42
C LEU A 183 -12.49 5.86 -1.48
N GLY A 184 -11.65 6.44 -0.63
CA GLY A 184 -10.24 6.12 -0.49
C GLY A 184 -9.36 6.69 -1.60
N LEU A 185 -8.05 6.52 -1.41
CA LEU A 185 -7.03 7.00 -2.36
C LEU A 185 -7.11 6.30 -3.72
N LEU A 186 -7.53 5.03 -3.77
CA LEU A 186 -7.62 4.28 -5.02
C LEU A 186 -8.55 4.97 -6.04
N ASN A 187 -9.65 5.59 -5.60
CA ASN A 187 -10.56 6.31 -6.50
C ASN A 187 -9.84 7.42 -7.28
N LYS A 188 -8.90 8.09 -6.62
CA LYS A 188 -8.12 9.19 -7.19
C LYS A 188 -7.03 8.67 -8.13
N ALA A 189 -6.55 7.44 -7.92
CA ALA A 189 -5.57 6.78 -8.77
C ALA A 189 -6.17 6.25 -10.08
N VAL A 190 -7.47 5.90 -10.09
CA VAL A 190 -8.17 5.32 -11.25
C VAL A 190 -7.86 5.99 -12.60
N PRO A 191 -8.04 7.32 -12.78
CA PRO A 191 -7.82 7.93 -14.08
C PRO A 191 -6.38 7.74 -14.57
N HIS A 192 -5.40 7.86 -13.66
CA HIS A 192 -3.98 7.72 -14.01
C HIS A 192 -3.63 6.29 -14.43
N VAL A 193 -4.14 5.28 -13.73
CA VAL A 193 -3.92 3.88 -14.12
C VAL A 193 -4.58 3.58 -15.46
N LEU A 194 -5.82 4.03 -15.69
CA LEU A 194 -6.53 3.78 -16.95
C LEU A 194 -5.84 4.47 -18.13
N PHE A 195 -5.34 5.70 -17.96
CA PHE A 195 -4.57 6.40 -18.98
C PHE A 195 -3.22 5.74 -19.25
N LYS A 196 -2.50 5.33 -18.20
CA LYS A 196 -1.24 4.60 -18.30
C LYS A 196 -1.41 3.29 -19.06
N LYS A 197 -2.39 2.47 -18.68
CA LYS A 197 -2.68 1.17 -19.31
C LYS A 197 -3.04 1.33 -20.80
N PHE A 198 -3.82 2.36 -21.14
CA PHE A 198 -4.12 2.70 -22.52
C PHE A 198 -2.85 3.11 -23.30
N ALA A 199 -2.06 4.02 -22.74
CA ALA A 199 -0.82 4.49 -23.36
C ALA A 199 0.19 3.34 -23.57
N GLN A 200 0.33 2.44 -22.61
CA GLN A 200 1.16 1.24 -22.73
C GLN A 200 0.69 0.32 -23.86
N SER A 201 -0.62 0.11 -24.00
CA SER A 201 -1.18 -0.68 -25.12
C SER A 201 -0.82 -0.04 -26.46
N CYS A 202 -1.08 1.27 -26.63
CA CYS A 202 -0.77 1.97 -27.87
C CYS A 202 0.74 2.00 -28.16
N TRP A 203 1.57 2.13 -27.13
CA TRP A 203 3.01 2.12 -27.31
C TRP A 203 3.54 0.73 -27.68
N SER A 204 2.95 -0.34 -27.13
CA SER A 204 3.25 -1.71 -27.54
C SER A 204 2.89 -1.96 -29.01
N GLU A 205 1.71 -1.53 -29.44
CA GLU A 205 1.29 -1.62 -30.86
C GLU A 205 2.24 -0.82 -31.77
N LEU A 206 2.64 0.38 -31.35
CA LEU A 206 3.61 1.19 -32.07
C LEU A 206 4.97 0.47 -32.18
N ALA A 207 5.45 -0.10 -31.08
CA ALA A 207 6.72 -0.80 -31.02
C ALA A 207 6.74 -2.04 -31.92
N GLU A 208 5.60 -2.75 -32.04
CA GLU A 208 5.45 -3.87 -32.97
C GLU A 208 5.61 -3.42 -34.43
N ILE A 209 4.92 -2.34 -34.82
CA ILE A 209 4.98 -1.79 -36.18
C ILE A 209 6.38 -1.25 -36.50
N TYR A 210 7.00 -0.52 -35.56
CA TYR A 210 8.34 0.04 -35.75
C TYR A 210 9.45 -1.03 -35.72
N GLY A 211 9.30 -2.05 -34.89
CA GLY A 211 10.27 -3.15 -34.78
C GLY A 211 10.29 -4.05 -36.01
N ILE A 212 9.14 -4.21 -36.67
CA ILE A 212 9.00 -4.99 -37.91
C ILE A 212 8.23 -4.15 -38.94
N PRO A 213 8.90 -3.21 -39.64
CA PRO A 213 8.22 -2.31 -40.55
C PRO A 213 7.58 -3.07 -41.72
N PRO A 214 6.37 -2.66 -42.15
CA PRO A 214 5.74 -3.24 -43.31
C PRO A 214 6.59 -3.00 -44.56
N ARG A 215 6.62 -3.99 -45.45
CA ARG A 215 7.46 -3.96 -46.65
C ARG A 215 6.61 -3.72 -47.90
N VAL A 216 7.10 -2.86 -48.78
CA VAL A 216 6.44 -2.55 -50.04
C VAL A 216 7.30 -3.03 -51.20
N TYR A 217 6.72 -3.84 -52.07
CA TYR A 217 7.34 -4.28 -53.33
C TYR A 217 6.59 -3.69 -54.51
N LYS A 218 7.25 -2.81 -55.28
CA LYS A 218 6.69 -2.26 -56.51
C LYS A 218 7.00 -3.18 -57.69
N THR A 219 5.97 -3.65 -58.39
CA THR A 219 6.13 -4.50 -59.57
C THR A 219 4.93 -4.33 -60.49
N ASP A 220 5.09 -4.66 -61.77
CA ASP A 220 3.96 -4.68 -62.70
C ASP A 220 2.97 -5.77 -62.26
N THR A 221 1.82 -5.35 -61.75
CA THR A 221 0.79 -6.28 -61.26
C THR A 221 0.00 -6.92 -62.40
N GLN A 222 0.11 -6.39 -63.63
CA GLN A 222 -0.53 -6.92 -64.83
C GLN A 222 0.26 -8.09 -65.44
N ASP A 223 1.56 -8.24 -65.15
CA ASP A 223 2.35 -9.43 -65.50
C ASP A 223 2.19 -10.54 -64.42
N PRO A 224 1.52 -11.66 -64.73
CA PRO A 224 1.33 -12.76 -63.79
C PRO A 224 2.63 -13.39 -63.28
N GLN A 225 3.71 -13.38 -64.08
CA GLN A 225 4.99 -13.94 -63.67
C GLN A 225 5.72 -13.02 -62.69
N ALA A 226 5.72 -11.70 -62.94
CA ALA A 226 6.28 -10.71 -62.02
C ALA A 226 5.55 -10.72 -60.68
N LEU A 227 4.21 -10.75 -60.69
CA LEU A 227 3.40 -10.84 -59.49
C LEU A 227 3.66 -12.13 -58.69
N ALA A 228 3.78 -13.29 -59.36
CA ALA A 228 4.06 -14.55 -58.70
C ALA A 228 5.46 -14.58 -58.04
N ARG A 229 6.47 -14.01 -58.71
CA ARG A 229 7.82 -13.86 -58.12
C ARG A 229 7.78 -12.93 -56.91
N GLY A 230 7.12 -11.78 -57.02
CA GLY A 230 6.95 -10.84 -55.91
C GLY A 230 6.28 -11.50 -54.70
N LYS A 231 5.17 -12.21 -54.90
CA LYS A 231 4.47 -12.94 -53.82
C LYS A 231 5.36 -13.98 -53.14
N ARG A 232 6.14 -14.74 -53.92
CA ARG A 232 7.07 -15.74 -53.38
C ARG A 232 8.18 -15.10 -52.56
N MET A 233 8.82 -14.06 -53.09
CA MET A 233 9.88 -13.32 -52.39
C MET A 233 9.37 -12.74 -51.06
N MET A 234 8.22 -12.07 -51.07
CA MET A 234 7.67 -11.46 -49.85
C MET A 234 7.28 -12.50 -48.80
N LYS A 235 6.76 -13.66 -49.23
CA LYS A 235 6.42 -14.79 -48.34
C LYS A 235 7.66 -15.45 -47.74
N ASP A 236 8.72 -15.64 -48.54
CA ASP A 236 9.96 -16.29 -48.10
C ASP A 236 10.78 -15.38 -47.17
N MET A 237 10.64 -14.05 -47.29
CA MET A 237 11.33 -13.07 -46.46
C MET A 237 10.75 -12.93 -45.03
N GLY A 238 9.77 -13.73 -44.61
CA GLY A 238 9.33 -13.85 -43.21
C GLY A 238 8.07 -13.06 -42.82
N ALA A 239 7.87 -12.87 -41.51
CA ALA A 239 6.57 -12.58 -40.89
C ALA A 239 6.05 -11.12 -40.98
N ALA A 240 6.87 -10.16 -41.42
CA ALA A 240 6.43 -8.77 -41.54
C ALA A 240 5.29 -8.62 -42.55
N ALA A 241 4.31 -7.76 -42.26
CA ALA A 241 3.27 -7.37 -43.20
C ALA A 241 3.89 -6.87 -44.52
N TRP A 242 3.30 -7.21 -45.65
CA TRP A 242 3.81 -6.86 -46.96
C TRP A 242 2.72 -6.47 -47.94
N PHE A 243 3.04 -5.53 -48.83
CA PHE A 243 2.16 -5.03 -49.87
C PHE A 243 2.88 -5.14 -51.23
N ILE A 244 2.14 -5.56 -52.25
CA ILE A 244 2.58 -5.46 -53.64
C ILE A 244 1.73 -4.38 -54.28
N ILE A 245 2.38 -3.36 -54.83
CA ILE A 245 1.72 -2.21 -55.43
C ILE A 245 2.18 -2.12 -56.88
N ASP A 246 1.27 -1.74 -57.78
CA ASP A 246 1.62 -1.53 -59.17
C ASP A 246 2.63 -0.38 -59.34
N THR A 247 3.44 -0.43 -60.39
CA THR A 247 4.40 0.64 -60.70
C THR A 247 3.73 1.98 -61.01
N THR A 248 2.47 1.96 -61.46
CA THR A 248 1.68 3.16 -61.76
C THR A 248 0.85 3.68 -60.59
N GLU A 249 0.77 2.90 -59.51
CA GLU A 249 -0.01 3.24 -58.32
C GLU A 249 0.92 3.71 -57.19
N GLU A 250 0.50 4.74 -56.47
CA GLU A 250 1.17 5.19 -55.25
C GLU A 250 0.25 4.96 -54.06
N PHE A 251 0.77 4.19 -53.11
CA PHE A 251 0.17 4.06 -51.78
C PHE A 251 1.00 4.89 -50.81
N GLU A 252 0.49 6.04 -50.45
CA GLU A 252 1.05 6.84 -49.37
C GLU A 252 0.19 6.66 -48.12
N TRP A 253 0.85 6.37 -47.00
CA TRP A 253 0.22 6.58 -45.70
C TRP A 253 -0.07 8.07 -45.57
N ALA A 254 -1.29 8.44 -45.15
CA ALA A 254 -1.57 9.82 -44.76
C ALA A 254 -0.46 10.27 -43.81
N LYS A 255 0.22 11.39 -44.11
CA LYS A 255 1.30 11.93 -43.27
C LYS A 255 0.74 12.26 -41.89
N GLY A 256 0.73 11.29 -40.99
CA GLY A 256 0.62 11.52 -39.57
C GLY A 256 1.84 12.31 -39.10
N VAL A 257 1.71 13.00 -37.98
CA VAL A 257 2.85 13.64 -37.33
C VAL A 257 3.91 12.56 -37.08
N SER A 258 5.11 12.72 -37.64
CA SER A 258 6.23 11.80 -37.40
C SER A 258 6.57 11.82 -35.91
N THR A 259 6.09 10.82 -35.17
CA THR A 259 6.36 10.67 -33.74
C THR A 259 7.10 9.36 -33.53
N ASN A 260 8.13 9.41 -32.69
CA ASN A 260 8.88 8.25 -32.19
C ASN A 260 8.15 7.52 -31.04
N GLY A 261 6.93 7.97 -30.68
CA GLY A 261 6.16 7.43 -29.56
C GLY A 261 6.36 8.18 -28.23
N ASP A 262 7.14 9.27 -28.20
CA ASP A 262 7.40 10.04 -26.95
C ASP A 262 6.13 10.53 -26.25
N VAL A 263 5.06 10.79 -27.00
CA VAL A 263 3.76 11.19 -26.43
C VAL A 263 3.21 10.15 -25.43
N TYR A 264 3.38 8.86 -25.73
CA TYR A 264 2.93 7.78 -24.86
C TYR A 264 3.81 7.70 -23.61
N ASN A 265 5.13 7.79 -23.78
CA ASN A 265 6.08 7.81 -22.67
C ASN A 265 5.81 8.97 -21.71
N ASN A 266 5.55 10.17 -22.24
CA ASN A 266 5.25 11.35 -21.43
C ASN A 266 3.94 11.20 -20.63
N LEU A 267 2.91 10.58 -21.21
CA LEU A 267 1.67 10.29 -20.51
C LEU A 267 1.84 9.23 -19.42
N ILE A 268 2.64 8.19 -19.68
CA ILE A 268 2.97 7.15 -18.69
C ILE A 268 3.73 7.79 -17.53
N ARG A 269 4.80 8.56 -17.80
CA ARG A 269 5.58 9.27 -16.76
C ARG A 269 4.72 10.23 -15.95
N LEU A 270 3.82 10.97 -16.59
CA LEU A 270 2.88 11.83 -15.88
C LEU A 270 2.02 11.01 -14.92
N SER A 271 1.46 9.89 -15.40
CA SER A 271 0.58 9.03 -14.61
C SER A 271 1.32 8.39 -13.44
N ASP A 272 2.54 7.88 -13.67
CA ASP A 272 3.40 7.32 -12.61
C ASP A 272 3.73 8.36 -11.54
N ASN A 273 4.12 9.57 -11.96
CA ASN A 273 4.40 10.67 -11.03
C ASN A 273 3.17 11.04 -10.18
N GLN A 274 1.97 11.10 -10.77
CA GLN A 274 0.75 11.40 -10.03
C GLN A 274 0.37 10.28 -9.06
N ILE A 275 0.55 9.01 -9.43
CA ILE A 275 0.32 7.85 -8.56
C ILE A 275 1.30 7.89 -7.37
N SER A 276 2.58 8.14 -7.62
CA SER A 276 3.60 8.29 -6.59
C SER A 276 3.27 9.43 -5.62
N LEU A 277 2.96 10.62 -6.12
CA LEU A 277 2.56 11.75 -5.27
C LEU A 277 1.30 11.45 -4.44
N LEU A 278 0.35 10.71 -5.01
CA LEU A 278 -0.91 10.37 -4.33
C LEU A 278 -0.70 9.39 -3.16
N ILE A 279 0.16 8.39 -3.32
CA ILE A 279 0.30 7.28 -2.36
C ILE A 279 1.44 7.51 -1.35
N GLN A 280 2.63 7.89 -1.83
CA GLN A 280 3.83 8.10 -1.01
C GLN A 280 4.15 9.58 -0.76
N GLY A 281 3.43 10.51 -1.38
CA GLY A 281 3.62 11.96 -1.20
C GLY A 281 4.77 12.57 -2.02
N ALA A 282 5.70 11.75 -2.52
CA ALA A 282 6.85 12.19 -3.29
C ALA A 282 7.00 11.41 -4.61
N ILE A 283 7.74 11.98 -5.55
CA ILE A 283 8.25 11.25 -6.72
C ILE A 283 9.64 10.78 -6.35
N ILE A 284 9.78 9.50 -5.99
CA ILE A 284 11.09 8.89 -5.73
C ILE A 284 11.58 8.34 -7.07
N GLY A 285 12.68 8.88 -7.57
CA GLY A 285 13.28 8.41 -8.81
C GLY A 285 13.92 7.05 -8.58
N GLN A 286 13.68 6.09 -9.47
CA GLN A 286 14.52 4.88 -9.57
C GLN A 286 15.69 5.06 -10.56
N ASP A 287 15.85 6.28 -11.07
CA ASP A 287 16.89 6.64 -12.02
C ASP A 287 18.22 6.82 -11.28
N THR A 288 19.14 5.87 -11.48
CA THR A 288 20.49 5.90 -10.91
C THR A 288 21.45 6.82 -11.67
N GLU A 289 21.10 7.27 -12.87
CA GLU A 289 21.98 8.09 -13.73
C GLU A 289 21.72 9.60 -13.55
N HIS A 290 20.47 9.98 -13.26
CA HIS A 290 20.07 11.37 -12.99
C HIS A 290 19.47 11.60 -11.59
N GLY A 291 19.47 10.57 -10.73
CA GLY A 291 19.01 10.64 -9.36
C GLY A 291 19.84 11.60 -8.50
N SER A 292 19.17 12.32 -7.60
CA SER A 292 19.82 13.17 -6.60
C SER A 292 19.52 12.59 -5.24
N TYR A 293 20.55 12.09 -4.56
CA TYR A 293 20.41 11.49 -3.23
C TYR A 293 19.59 12.35 -2.26
N GLY A 294 19.80 13.68 -2.27
CA GLY A 294 19.04 14.60 -1.41
C GLY A 294 17.54 14.64 -1.70
N LYS A 295 17.13 14.48 -2.97
CA LYS A 295 15.71 14.40 -3.35
C LYS A 295 15.11 13.06 -2.94
N ASP A 296 15.83 11.97 -3.14
CA ASP A 296 15.35 10.63 -2.79
C ASP A 296 15.26 10.47 -1.26
N ALA A 297 16.23 10.98 -0.51
CA ALA A 297 16.19 11.04 0.95
C ALA A 297 15.00 11.89 1.45
N ALA A 298 14.75 13.05 0.84
CA ALA A 298 13.58 13.86 1.18
C ALA A 298 12.25 13.13 0.88
N GLY A 299 12.19 12.36 -0.22
CA GLY A 299 11.05 11.51 -0.55
C GLY A 299 10.83 10.39 0.45
N GLN A 300 11.90 9.71 0.88
CA GLN A 300 11.85 8.68 1.92
C GLN A 300 11.37 9.24 3.26
N ASN A 301 11.82 10.44 3.64
CA ASN A 301 11.35 11.10 4.87
C ASN A 301 9.84 11.41 4.84
N LEU A 302 9.32 11.80 3.67
CA LEU A 302 7.88 12.02 3.51
C LEU A 302 7.10 10.71 3.58
N LEU A 303 7.62 9.63 2.98
CA LEU A 303 7.04 8.29 3.11
C LEU A 303 7.02 7.85 4.58
N ASN A 304 8.13 8.01 5.31
CA ASN A 304 8.20 7.70 6.75
C ASN A 304 7.19 8.53 7.55
N SER A 305 6.99 9.80 7.21
CA SER A 305 5.96 10.64 7.85
C SER A 305 4.54 10.11 7.62
N LEU A 306 4.26 9.56 6.43
CA LEU A 306 2.99 8.90 6.14
C LEU A 306 2.84 7.58 6.92
N VAL A 307 3.91 6.79 7.03
CA VAL A 307 3.92 5.55 7.82
C VAL A 307 3.67 5.84 9.30
N LEU A 308 4.24 6.91 9.86
CA LEU A 308 3.94 7.35 11.23
C LEU A 308 2.46 7.75 11.39
N ALA A 309 1.90 8.44 10.40
CA ALA A 309 0.47 8.79 10.40
C ALA A 309 -0.44 7.55 10.26
N ASP A 310 0.04 6.51 9.57
CA ASP A 310 -0.62 5.21 9.45
C ASP A 310 -0.56 4.42 10.77
N MET A 311 0.59 4.41 11.44
CA MET A 311 0.76 3.84 12.78
C MET A 311 -0.19 4.50 13.79
N ALA A 312 -0.28 5.83 13.79
CA ALA A 312 -1.20 6.56 14.65
C ALA A 312 -2.69 6.22 14.37
N LEU A 313 -3.06 6.01 13.09
CA LEU A 313 -4.40 5.57 12.72
C LEU A 313 -4.69 4.17 13.28
N VAL A 314 -3.71 3.27 13.17
CA VAL A 314 -3.80 1.91 13.69
C VAL A 314 -3.94 1.93 15.21
N GLU A 315 -3.09 2.65 15.94
CA GLU A 315 -3.21 2.79 17.40
C GLU A 315 -4.60 3.32 17.82
N MET A 316 -5.12 4.31 17.10
CA MET A 316 -6.44 4.87 17.38
C MET A 316 -7.53 3.79 17.27
N TYR A 317 -7.58 3.03 16.17
CA TYR A 317 -8.60 1.99 15.98
C TYR A 317 -8.36 0.75 16.85
N MET A 318 -7.10 0.37 17.05
CA MET A 318 -6.72 -0.73 17.93
C MET A 318 -7.24 -0.45 19.34
N ASN A 319 -6.96 0.72 19.91
CA ASN A 319 -7.40 1.03 21.27
C ASN A 319 -8.90 1.35 21.38
N SER A 320 -9.51 1.98 20.38
CA SER A 320 -10.92 2.41 20.47
C SER A 320 -11.93 1.31 20.14
N LYS A 321 -11.55 0.33 19.31
CA LYS A 321 -12.48 -0.71 18.82
C LYS A 321 -11.95 -2.12 19.02
N VAL A 322 -10.69 -2.39 18.65
CA VAL A 322 -10.16 -3.76 18.62
C VAL A 322 -9.85 -4.30 20.01
N MET A 323 -9.07 -3.59 20.84
CA MET A 323 -8.72 -4.04 22.20
C MET A 323 -9.97 -4.28 23.07
N PRO A 324 -10.98 -3.39 23.09
CA PRO A 324 -12.23 -3.66 23.80
C PRO A 324 -12.96 -4.91 23.30
N ALA A 325 -12.98 -5.14 21.98
CA ALA A 325 -13.61 -6.31 21.38
C ALA A 325 -12.86 -7.60 21.74
N LEU A 326 -11.53 -7.60 21.62
CA LEU A 326 -10.68 -8.74 22.01
C LEU A 326 -10.80 -9.05 23.51
N ALA A 327 -10.93 -8.03 24.36
CA ALA A 327 -11.17 -8.22 25.79
C ALA A 327 -12.55 -8.83 26.08
N ALA A 328 -13.59 -8.42 25.35
CA ALA A 328 -14.92 -9.00 25.46
C ALA A 328 -14.99 -10.47 24.97
N ILE A 329 -14.18 -10.82 23.98
CA ILE A 329 -14.03 -12.21 23.49
C ILE A 329 -13.19 -13.05 24.47
N GLY A 330 -12.25 -12.42 25.20
CA GLY A 330 -11.36 -13.07 26.16
C GLY A 330 -9.96 -13.39 25.61
N ILE A 331 -9.54 -12.74 24.51
CA ILE A 331 -8.20 -12.90 23.93
C ILE A 331 -7.16 -12.10 24.72
N VAL A 332 -7.53 -10.90 25.18
CA VAL A 332 -6.66 -10.01 25.96
C VAL A 332 -7.34 -9.62 27.27
N PRO A 333 -6.60 -9.24 28.31
CA PRO A 333 -7.17 -8.66 29.52
C PRO A 333 -7.96 -7.37 29.24
N ALA A 334 -8.87 -7.02 30.15
CA ALA A 334 -9.50 -5.71 30.13
C ALA A 334 -8.45 -4.60 30.35
N ASP A 335 -8.70 -3.43 29.77
CA ASP A 335 -7.84 -2.24 29.86
C ASP A 335 -6.45 -2.35 29.20
N THR A 336 -6.19 -3.42 28.44
CA THR A 336 -4.97 -3.53 27.62
C THR A 336 -4.91 -2.42 26.56
N LYS A 337 -3.76 -1.74 26.48
CA LYS A 337 -3.51 -0.70 25.48
C LYS A 337 -2.45 -1.13 24.48
N PHE A 338 -2.71 -0.89 23.21
CA PHE A 338 -1.79 -1.11 22.10
C PHE A 338 -1.03 0.17 21.78
N LYS A 339 0.29 0.10 21.63
CA LYS A 339 1.10 1.22 21.14
C LYS A 339 2.30 0.69 20.35
N PHE A 340 2.61 1.32 19.22
CA PHE A 340 3.83 1.00 18.50
C PHE A 340 5.07 1.47 19.28
N GLU A 341 6.11 0.68 19.15
CA GLU A 341 7.45 1.10 19.52
C GLU A 341 7.95 2.06 18.44
N MET A 342 8.08 3.34 18.80
CA MET A 342 8.72 4.29 17.91
C MET A 342 10.22 4.02 17.94
N ALA A 343 10.78 3.63 16.80
CA ALA A 343 12.22 3.50 16.64
C ALA A 343 12.86 4.87 16.93
N GLU A 344 13.65 4.95 18.00
CA GLU A 344 14.48 6.11 18.28
C GLU A 344 15.56 6.18 17.19
N ASP A 345 15.74 7.36 16.56
CA ASP A 345 16.88 7.56 15.65
C ASP A 345 18.15 7.59 16.51
N LEU A 346 18.81 6.44 16.60
CA LEU A 346 20.04 6.26 17.36
C LEU A 346 21.15 7.21 16.88
N ALA A 347 21.17 7.61 15.61
CA ALA A 347 22.18 8.54 15.11
C ALA A 347 21.91 9.97 15.57
N GLU A 348 20.65 10.41 15.54
CA GLU A 348 20.25 11.70 16.09
C GLU A 348 20.44 11.74 17.61
N LEU A 349 20.00 10.69 18.32
CA LEU A 349 20.17 10.57 19.77
C LEU A 349 21.65 10.54 20.16
N TRP A 350 22.50 9.84 19.39
CA TRP A 350 23.95 9.87 19.57
C TRP A 350 24.50 11.27 19.37
N LYS A 351 24.09 11.98 18.31
CA LYS A 351 24.51 13.36 18.07
C LYS A 351 24.13 14.27 19.24
N MET A 352 22.88 14.24 19.70
CA MET A 352 22.44 15.00 20.88
C MET A 352 23.24 14.64 22.13
N THR A 353 23.51 13.36 22.34
CA THR A 353 24.34 12.86 23.44
C THR A 353 25.75 13.45 23.35
N THR A 354 26.39 13.41 22.16
CA THR A 354 27.73 13.97 21.96
C THR A 354 27.80 15.49 22.11
N GLU A 355 26.75 16.22 21.71
CA GLU A 355 26.64 17.67 21.88
C GLU A 355 26.37 18.07 23.34
N ALA A 356 25.75 17.18 24.13
CA ALA A 356 25.48 17.39 25.55
C ALA A 356 26.68 17.05 26.46
N LEU A 357 27.57 16.13 26.06
CA LEU A 357 28.76 15.70 26.82
C LEU A 357 29.65 16.85 27.36
N PRO A 358 29.84 17.98 26.65
CA PRO A 358 30.62 19.11 27.18
C PRO A 358 29.93 19.87 28.32
N TYR A 359 28.61 19.78 28.44
CA TYR A 359 27.80 20.57 29.38
C TYR A 359 27.24 19.74 30.53
N TYR A 360 27.06 18.43 30.34
CA TYR A 360 26.42 17.53 31.29
C TYR A 360 27.18 16.21 31.41
N GLU A 361 27.21 15.65 32.62
CA GLU A 361 27.65 14.26 32.82
C GLU A 361 26.51 13.32 32.42
N ILE A 362 26.79 12.41 31.50
CA ILE A 362 25.84 11.41 31.00
C ILE A 362 26.15 10.08 31.68
N ASP A 363 25.10 9.39 32.13
CA ASP A 363 25.21 8.11 32.81
C ASP A 363 25.81 7.02 31.89
N PRO A 364 26.97 6.43 32.25
CA PRO A 364 27.58 5.34 31.50
C PRO A 364 26.70 4.09 31.34
N GLU A 365 25.84 3.78 32.32
CA GLU A 365 24.94 2.63 32.23
C GLU A 365 23.85 2.86 31.18
N TRP A 366 23.31 4.08 31.12
CA TRP A 366 22.36 4.48 30.08
C TRP A 366 22.99 4.44 28.67
N VAL A 367 24.22 4.93 28.50
CA VAL A 367 24.92 4.88 27.20
C VAL A 367 25.18 3.44 26.76
N LYS A 368 25.51 2.56 27.71
CA LYS A 368 25.72 1.14 27.46
C LYS A 368 24.43 0.45 27.02
N ASP A 369 23.32 0.70 27.72
CA ASP A 369 22.01 0.12 27.42
C ASP A 369 21.46 0.61 26.08
N LYS A 370 21.55 1.92 25.81
CA LYS A 370 21.00 2.54 24.61
C LYS A 370 21.84 2.37 23.33
N PHE A 371 23.18 2.37 23.43
CA PHE A 371 24.06 2.33 22.26
C PHE A 371 24.93 1.05 22.17
N GLY A 372 24.86 0.16 23.16
CA GLY A 372 25.68 -1.06 23.20
C GLY A 372 27.18 -0.80 23.41
N LEU A 373 27.55 0.39 23.89
CA LEU A 373 28.95 0.77 24.10
C LEU A 373 29.43 0.37 25.49
N GLU A 374 30.46 -0.47 25.56
CA GLU A 374 31.11 -0.80 26.83
C GLU A 374 31.97 0.36 27.31
N VAL A 375 31.48 1.10 28.32
CA VAL A 375 32.23 2.18 28.97
C VAL A 375 33.15 1.58 30.03
N THR A 376 34.47 1.58 29.74
CA THR A 376 35.50 1.00 30.63
C THR A 376 36.10 1.99 31.64
N GLY A 377 35.67 3.27 31.62
CA GLY A 377 36.07 4.31 32.59
C GLY A 377 36.05 5.73 32.00
N LYS A 378 36.18 6.77 32.86
CA LYS A 378 36.40 8.15 32.39
C LYS A 378 37.82 8.27 31.82
N ARG A 379 37.96 8.78 30.59
CA ARG A 379 39.26 9.05 29.96
C ARG A 379 39.95 10.18 30.73
N GLU A 380 41.14 9.95 31.29
CA GLU A 380 41.91 11.02 31.93
C GLU A 380 42.21 12.13 30.91
N GLN A 381 41.81 13.37 31.21
CA GLN A 381 42.19 14.52 30.39
C GLN A 381 43.69 14.76 30.57
N SER A 382 44.49 14.45 29.54
CA SER A 382 45.85 14.97 29.46
C SER A 382 45.79 16.47 29.20
N ASN A 383 45.90 17.26 30.27
CA ASN A 383 46.09 18.71 30.18
C ASN A 383 47.40 18.98 29.41
N PRO A 384 47.39 19.55 28.18
CA PRO A 384 48.63 19.75 27.41
C PRO A 384 49.49 20.91 27.94
N PHE A 385 49.04 21.61 28.98
CA PHE A 385 49.78 22.67 29.65
C PHE A 385 50.03 22.30 31.11
N GLY A 386 50.99 21.38 31.30
CA GLY A 386 51.69 21.25 32.57
C GLY A 386 52.31 22.60 32.94
N SER A 387 52.14 22.98 34.20
CA SER A 387 52.67 24.19 34.82
C SER A 387 54.10 24.52 34.38
N LEU A 388 54.27 25.55 33.56
CA LEU A 388 55.56 26.21 33.37
C LEU A 388 55.86 27.02 34.63
N ASN A 389 56.44 26.38 35.65
CA ASN A 389 57.07 27.06 36.78
C ASN A 389 58.36 27.74 36.29
N ALA A 390 58.22 28.92 35.67
CA ALA A 390 59.32 29.75 35.21
C ALA A 390 59.80 30.76 36.28
N ALA A 391 60.03 30.30 37.52
CA ALA A 391 60.42 31.21 38.61
C ALA A 391 61.43 30.69 39.66
N GLU A 392 62.04 29.50 39.51
CA GLU A 392 62.97 28.99 40.55
C GLU A 392 64.32 28.47 40.02
N SER A 393 64.84 29.00 38.91
CA SER A 393 66.14 28.53 38.38
C SER A 393 67.07 29.63 37.87
N PHE A 394 66.99 30.84 38.42
CA PHE A 394 67.86 31.96 38.03
C PHE A 394 68.84 32.46 39.09
N PHE A 395 69.01 31.73 40.21
CA PHE A 395 70.10 31.97 41.16
C PHE A 395 70.54 30.65 41.81
N VAL A 396 71.55 29.98 41.23
CA VAL A 396 72.71 29.37 41.92
C VAL A 396 73.88 29.35 40.95
#